data_AF-A0A7C1NL50-F1
#
_entry.id   AF-A0A7C1NL50-F1
#
_cell.length_a   1.000
_cell.length_b   1.000
_cell.length_c   1.000
_cell.angle_alpha   90.00
_cell.angle_beta   90.00
_cell.angle_gamma   90.00
#
_symmetry.space_group_name_H-M   'P 1'
#
loop_
_entity.id
_entity.type
_entity.pdbx_description
1 polymer ?
#
loop_
_entity_poly.entity_id
_entity_poly.type
_entity_poly.pdbx_seq_one_letter_code
_entity_poly.pdbx_strand_id
1 'polypeptide(L)'
;MPFKLDTQHAKKYGRTGRYSVQELDSKGSKIGISVLKKNGDLIDELIEILDLINEYNAVLGTSHLSPEEIIKLIDTAKERKVEKICLTHPFVKVPGVDLDFLKIVVPKGVFAEFGYCTITPMWANAKVDQVRESIQALGAENCIIMSDGGQVHNPWPHEGLRIFAQSLHEKGITPKELERMMITNPKQIMGL
;
A
#
# COMPACT_ATOMS: atom_id res chain seq x y z
N MET A 1 -14.72 -0.40 22.86
CA MET A 1 -14.61 -1.63 22.04
C MET A 1 -13.14 -1.90 21.75
N PRO A 2 -12.69 -3.16 21.62
CA PRO A 2 -11.33 -3.45 21.14
C PRO A 2 -11.14 -2.94 19.71
N PHE A 3 -9.98 -2.38 19.42
CA PHE A 3 -9.62 -1.88 18.08
C PHE A 3 -9.53 -3.06 17.10
N LYS A 4 -10.31 -3.01 16.02
CA LYS A 4 -10.32 -4.03 14.97
C LYS A 4 -9.61 -3.48 13.73
N LEU A 5 -8.66 -4.25 13.21
CA LEU A 5 -8.07 -4.10 11.89
C LEU A 5 -8.65 -5.18 10.96
N ASP A 6 -8.20 -5.16 9.72
CA ASP A 6 -8.52 -6.19 8.75
C ASP A 6 -8.22 -7.62 9.25
N THR A 7 -8.98 -8.59 8.76
CA THR A 7 -8.86 -10.01 9.12
C THR A 7 -7.48 -10.56 8.79
N GLN A 8 -6.83 -10.06 7.75
CA GLN A 8 -5.47 -10.44 7.36
C GLN A 8 -4.43 -10.07 8.41
N HIS A 9 -4.62 -8.97 9.16
CA HIS A 9 -3.76 -8.63 10.31
C HIS A 9 -3.88 -9.67 11.42
N ALA A 10 -5.11 -10.03 11.81
CA ALA A 10 -5.33 -11.06 12.82
C ALA A 10 -4.73 -12.41 12.41
N LYS A 11 -4.85 -12.78 11.12
CA LYS A 11 -4.24 -14.00 10.55
C LYS A 11 -2.70 -13.97 10.59
N LYS A 12 -2.06 -12.85 10.22
CA LYS A 12 -0.58 -12.76 10.07
C LYS A 12 0.18 -12.43 11.37
N TYR A 13 -0.48 -11.80 12.34
CA TYR A 13 0.13 -11.38 13.61
C TYR A 13 -0.51 -12.04 14.85
N GLY A 14 -1.55 -12.83 14.68
CA GLY A 14 -2.27 -13.54 15.75
C GLY A 14 -3.34 -12.70 16.47
N ARG A 15 -3.29 -11.38 16.35
CA ARG A 15 -4.33 -10.42 16.77
C ARG A 15 -4.19 -9.10 16.02
N THR A 16 -5.25 -8.31 15.96
CA THR A 16 -5.19 -6.93 15.45
C THR A 16 -4.37 -6.04 16.40
N GLY A 17 -3.75 -4.99 15.87
CA GLY A 17 -2.96 -4.02 16.64
C GLY A 17 -1.62 -4.56 17.17
N ARG A 18 -1.19 -5.74 16.71
CA ARG A 18 0.15 -6.28 16.96
C ARG A 18 0.89 -6.36 15.63
N TYR A 19 2.14 -5.94 15.64
CA TYR A 19 3.06 -6.00 14.51
C TYR A 19 4.31 -6.78 14.92
N SER A 20 5.21 -7.07 13.96
CA SER A 20 6.43 -7.81 14.26
C SER A 20 7.37 -7.05 15.21
N VAL A 21 7.34 -5.72 15.17
CA VAL A 21 8.29 -4.84 15.86
C VAL A 21 7.63 -3.79 16.76
N GLN A 22 6.31 -3.78 16.77
CA GLN A 22 5.52 -2.84 17.55
C GLN A 22 4.27 -3.53 18.08
N GLU A 23 3.88 -3.17 19.29
CA GLU A 23 2.61 -3.59 19.87
C GLU A 23 1.88 -2.32 20.30
N LEU A 24 0.63 -2.16 19.86
CA LEU A 24 -0.20 -1.07 20.34
C LEU A 24 -0.62 -1.38 21.78
N ASP A 25 -0.63 -0.37 22.65
CA ASP A 25 -1.10 -0.47 24.04
C ASP A 25 -2.58 -0.87 24.13
N SER A 26 -3.32 -0.73 23.03
CA SER A 26 -4.71 -1.16 22.94
C SER A 26 -4.86 -2.69 22.92
N LYS A 27 -5.88 -3.18 23.64
CA LYS A 27 -6.34 -4.57 23.53
C LYS A 27 -6.95 -4.76 22.13
N GLY A 28 -6.16 -5.31 21.22
CA GLY A 28 -6.63 -5.72 19.90
C GLY A 28 -7.59 -6.91 19.97
N SER A 29 -8.14 -7.27 18.83
CA SER A 29 -9.10 -8.36 18.65
C SER A 29 -8.45 -9.55 17.93
N LYS A 30 -8.88 -10.77 18.25
CA LYS A 30 -8.56 -11.95 17.42
C LYS A 30 -9.40 -12.02 16.15
N ILE A 31 -10.50 -11.27 16.11
CA ILE A 31 -11.44 -11.19 15.00
C ILE A 31 -11.23 -9.85 14.31
N GLY A 32 -10.81 -9.87 13.05
CA GLY A 32 -10.72 -8.67 12.22
C GLY A 32 -12.06 -8.31 11.56
N ILE A 33 -12.02 -7.25 10.77
CA ILE A 33 -13.09 -6.86 9.84
C ILE A 33 -12.71 -7.43 8.46
N SER A 34 -13.69 -7.83 7.65
CA SER A 34 -13.46 -8.19 6.25
C SER A 34 -14.30 -7.26 5.39
N VAL A 35 -13.78 -6.95 4.20
CA VAL A 35 -14.51 -6.19 3.19
C VAL A 35 -15.49 -7.07 2.40
N LEU A 36 -15.48 -8.38 2.63
CA LEU A 36 -16.32 -9.35 1.93
C LEU A 36 -17.46 -9.85 2.81
N LYS A 37 -18.60 -10.05 2.16
CA LYS A 37 -19.70 -10.89 2.61
C LYS A 37 -19.29 -12.37 2.56
N LYS A 38 -20.07 -13.23 3.23
CA LYS A 38 -19.83 -14.69 3.23
C LYS A 38 -19.89 -15.34 1.85
N ASN A 39 -20.56 -14.71 0.89
CA ASN A 39 -20.66 -15.19 -0.50
C ASN A 39 -19.49 -14.72 -1.39
N GLY A 40 -18.55 -13.93 -0.86
CA GLY A 40 -17.40 -13.42 -1.60
C GLY A 40 -17.62 -12.08 -2.33
N ASP A 41 -18.80 -11.46 -2.21
CA ASP A 41 -19.03 -10.10 -2.70
C ASP A 41 -18.60 -9.05 -1.68
N LEU A 42 -18.34 -7.82 -2.13
CA LEU A 42 -18.11 -6.71 -1.20
C LEU A 42 -19.36 -6.44 -0.35
N ILE A 43 -19.14 -5.98 0.88
CA ILE A 43 -20.21 -5.48 1.74
C ILE A 43 -20.89 -4.24 1.11
N ASP A 44 -22.18 -4.05 1.39
CA ASP A 44 -22.97 -2.98 0.75
C ASP A 44 -22.45 -1.59 1.13
N GLU A 45 -22.00 -1.43 2.37
CA GLU A 45 -21.40 -0.20 2.88
C GLU A 45 -20.15 0.19 2.10
N LEU A 46 -19.39 -0.78 1.58
CA LEU A 46 -18.21 -0.50 0.77
C LEU A 46 -18.58 -0.08 -0.64
N ILE A 47 -19.69 -0.56 -1.20
CA ILE A 47 -20.21 -0.08 -2.48
C ILE A 47 -20.59 1.40 -2.39
N GLU A 48 -21.27 1.80 -1.31
CA GLU A 48 -21.59 3.22 -1.05
C GLU A 48 -20.32 4.07 -0.92
N ILE A 49 -19.29 3.57 -0.24
CA ILE A 49 -17.99 4.26 -0.12
C ILE A 49 -17.32 4.41 -1.49
N LEU A 50 -17.34 3.39 -2.34
CA LEU A 50 -16.76 3.47 -3.68
C LEU A 50 -17.48 4.51 -4.55
N ASP A 51 -18.80 4.61 -4.43
CA ASP A 51 -19.59 5.64 -5.13
C ASP A 51 -19.21 7.04 -4.67
N LEU A 52 -19.04 7.25 -3.36
CA LEU A 52 -18.55 8.51 -2.80
C LEU A 52 -17.12 8.83 -3.26
N ILE A 53 -16.22 7.84 -3.29
CA ILE A 53 -14.86 8.05 -3.79
C ILE A 53 -14.88 8.53 -5.23
N ASN A 54 -15.73 7.94 -6.08
CA ASN A 54 -15.93 8.40 -7.45
C ASN A 54 -16.53 9.82 -7.50
N GLU A 55 -17.59 10.10 -6.74
CA GLU A 55 -18.25 11.41 -6.69
C GLU A 55 -17.28 12.54 -6.29
N TYR A 56 -16.45 12.30 -5.27
CA TYR A 56 -15.51 13.29 -4.73
C TYR A 56 -14.12 13.19 -5.35
N ASN A 57 -13.92 12.34 -6.37
CA ASN A 57 -12.64 12.11 -7.04
C ASN A 57 -11.47 11.86 -6.07
N ALA A 58 -11.76 11.10 -5.01
CA ALA A 58 -10.81 10.76 -3.95
C ALA A 58 -9.91 9.59 -4.37
N VAL A 59 -8.81 9.39 -3.64
CA VAL A 59 -7.88 8.28 -3.88
C VAL A 59 -8.25 7.09 -3.01
N LEU A 60 -8.43 5.92 -3.63
CA LEU A 60 -8.64 4.64 -2.93
C LEU A 60 -7.29 3.99 -2.60
N GLY A 61 -6.96 3.89 -1.31
CA GLY A 61 -5.83 3.10 -0.80
C GLY A 61 -6.25 1.67 -0.46
N THR A 62 -5.51 0.65 -0.90
CA THR A 62 -6.00 -0.76 -0.85
C THR A 62 -5.17 -1.74 -0.03
N SER A 63 -4.06 -1.32 0.59
CA SER A 63 -3.25 -2.26 1.39
C SER A 63 -3.90 -2.66 2.71
N HIS A 64 -3.25 -3.61 3.38
CA HIS A 64 -3.70 -4.26 4.61
C HIS A 64 -4.83 -5.28 4.47
N LEU A 65 -5.45 -5.38 3.30
CA LEU A 65 -6.37 -6.44 2.93
C LEU A 65 -5.62 -7.71 2.50
N SER A 66 -6.32 -8.84 2.37
CA SER A 66 -5.77 -10.02 1.68
C SER A 66 -5.62 -9.80 0.17
N PRO A 67 -4.73 -10.52 -0.54
CA PRO A 67 -4.60 -10.40 -2.00
C PRO A 67 -5.92 -10.62 -2.76
N GLU A 68 -6.74 -11.56 -2.29
CA GLU A 68 -8.07 -11.85 -2.84
C GLU A 68 -9.03 -10.67 -2.68
N GLU A 69 -9.06 -10.07 -1.48
CA GLU A 69 -9.84 -8.87 -1.19
C GLU A 69 -9.37 -7.66 -2.01
N ILE A 70 -8.06 -7.49 -2.21
CA ILE A 70 -7.48 -6.42 -3.03
C ILE A 70 -7.96 -6.53 -4.47
N ILE A 71 -7.90 -7.73 -5.08
CA ILE A 71 -8.34 -7.92 -6.47
C ILE A 71 -9.83 -7.60 -6.60
N LYS A 72 -10.68 -8.18 -5.74
CA LYS A 72 -12.13 -7.96 -5.77
C LYS A 72 -12.48 -6.49 -5.56
N LEU A 73 -11.78 -5.81 -4.63
CA LEU A 73 -11.96 -4.38 -4.38
C LEU A 73 -11.58 -3.53 -5.61
N ILE A 74 -10.42 -3.79 -6.22
CA ILE A 74 -9.97 -3.05 -7.40
C ILE A 74 -10.95 -3.24 -8.56
N ASP A 75 -11.36 -4.48 -8.84
CA ASP A 75 -12.29 -4.77 -9.94
C ASP A 75 -13.63 -4.08 -9.73
N THR A 76 -14.20 -4.17 -8.52
CA THR A 76 -15.46 -3.50 -8.22
C THR A 76 -15.28 -1.97 -8.25
N ALA A 77 -14.18 -1.42 -7.73
CA ALA A 77 -13.91 0.01 -7.78
C ALA A 77 -13.88 0.54 -9.21
N LYS A 78 -13.30 -0.22 -10.15
CA LYS A 78 -13.32 0.11 -11.58
C LYS A 78 -14.71 0.04 -12.19
N GLU A 79 -15.52 -0.96 -11.85
CA GLU A 79 -16.93 -1.02 -12.25
C GLU A 79 -17.73 0.19 -11.74
N ARG A 80 -17.40 0.68 -10.54
CA ARG A 80 -17.95 1.90 -9.93
C ARG A 80 -17.25 3.20 -10.39
N LYS A 81 -16.39 3.13 -11.41
CA LYS A 81 -15.71 4.27 -12.04
C LYS A 81 -14.70 5.01 -11.16
N VAL A 82 -14.22 4.40 -10.09
CA VAL A 82 -13.12 4.97 -9.29
C VAL A 82 -11.85 5.04 -10.13
N GLU A 83 -11.42 6.26 -10.43
CA GLU A 83 -10.28 6.51 -11.32
C GLU A 83 -8.93 6.33 -10.60
N LYS A 84 -8.83 6.83 -9.36
CA LYS A 84 -7.59 6.96 -8.60
C LYS A 84 -7.44 5.85 -7.57
N ILE A 85 -6.59 4.88 -7.87
CA ILE A 85 -6.33 3.74 -6.97
C ILE A 85 -4.83 3.62 -6.71
N CYS A 86 -4.46 3.48 -5.45
CA CYS A 86 -3.09 3.27 -5.00
C CYS A 86 -3.03 2.01 -4.11
N LEU A 87 -2.20 1.05 -4.50
CA LEU A 87 -1.82 -0.05 -3.61
C LEU A 87 -0.66 0.43 -2.75
N THR A 88 -1.00 0.93 -1.56
CA THR A 88 -0.07 1.56 -0.62
C THR A 88 0.90 0.54 -0.03
N HIS A 89 2.21 0.79 0.02
CA HIS A 89 3.24 -0.09 0.64
C HIS A 89 3.04 -1.62 0.46
N PRO A 90 2.96 -2.15 -0.78
CA PRO A 90 2.53 -3.52 -1.07
C PRO A 90 3.41 -4.62 -0.42
N PHE A 91 4.68 -4.29 -0.16
CA PHE A 91 5.65 -5.22 0.39
C PHE A 91 5.65 -5.30 1.92
N VAL A 92 4.91 -4.44 2.62
CA VAL A 92 4.74 -4.64 4.07
C VAL A 92 4.08 -6.00 4.30
N LYS A 93 4.36 -6.65 5.44
CA LYS A 93 3.89 -8.02 5.73
C LYS A 93 2.38 -8.25 5.56
N VAL A 94 1.56 -7.19 5.60
CA VAL A 94 0.14 -7.22 5.23
C VAL A 94 -0.14 -6.04 4.28
N PRO A 95 -0.20 -6.27 2.96
CA PRO A 95 -0.68 -7.51 2.33
C PRO A 95 0.43 -8.54 2.03
N GLY A 96 1.68 -8.11 1.93
CA GLY A 96 2.83 -8.98 1.67
C GLY A 96 2.81 -9.59 0.26
N VAL A 97 2.41 -8.79 -0.72
CA VAL A 97 2.33 -9.21 -2.13
C VAL A 97 3.67 -9.01 -2.82
N ASP A 98 3.88 -9.69 -3.95
CA ASP A 98 5.12 -9.63 -4.73
C ASP A 98 4.93 -8.93 -6.08
N LEU A 99 6.00 -8.90 -6.88
CA LEU A 99 5.99 -8.27 -8.20
C LEU A 99 4.99 -8.95 -9.16
N ASP A 100 4.78 -10.25 -9.05
CA ASP A 100 3.85 -10.95 -9.95
C ASP A 100 2.41 -10.55 -9.66
N PHE A 101 2.06 -10.34 -8.39
CA PHE A 101 0.78 -9.71 -8.03
C PHE A 101 0.69 -8.27 -8.56
N LEU A 102 1.74 -7.47 -8.43
CA LEU A 102 1.74 -6.08 -8.93
C LEU A 102 1.52 -6.01 -10.45
N LYS A 103 2.11 -6.94 -11.21
CA LYS A 103 1.88 -7.04 -12.67
C LYS A 103 0.43 -7.36 -13.05
N ILE A 104 -0.37 -7.91 -12.14
CA ILE A 104 -1.81 -8.15 -12.36
C ILE A 104 -2.63 -6.87 -12.16
N VAL A 105 -2.30 -6.07 -11.13
CA VAL A 105 -3.13 -4.93 -10.71
C VAL A 105 -2.72 -3.61 -11.34
N VAL A 106 -1.43 -3.38 -11.58
CA VAL A 106 -0.92 -2.12 -12.16
C VAL A 106 -1.48 -1.84 -13.55
N PRO A 107 -1.62 -2.81 -14.48
CA PRO A 107 -2.25 -2.59 -15.78
C PRO A 107 -3.72 -2.14 -15.70
N LYS A 108 -4.38 -2.34 -14.55
CA LYS A 108 -5.72 -1.83 -14.29
C LYS A 108 -5.70 -0.33 -13.93
N GLY A 109 -4.58 0.38 -14.05
CA GLY A 109 -4.46 1.79 -13.68
C GLY A 109 -4.40 1.98 -12.16
N VAL A 110 -3.61 1.13 -11.49
CA VAL A 110 -3.34 1.20 -10.05
C VAL A 110 -1.89 1.62 -9.86
N PHE A 111 -1.64 2.61 -9.01
CA PHE A 111 -0.28 2.96 -8.62
C PHE A 111 0.26 1.96 -7.58
N ALA A 112 1.50 1.52 -7.74
CA ALA A 112 2.23 0.80 -6.71
C ALA A 112 3.08 1.78 -5.88
N GLU A 113 2.82 1.89 -4.58
CA GLU A 113 3.53 2.84 -3.72
C GLU A 113 4.53 2.12 -2.81
N PHE A 114 5.83 2.33 -3.02
CA PHE A 114 6.88 1.68 -2.22
C PHE A 114 7.31 2.57 -1.05
N GLY A 115 7.43 1.97 0.14
CA GLY A 115 7.74 2.68 1.37
C GLY A 115 9.15 2.40 1.90
N TYR A 116 9.85 3.44 2.36
CA TYR A 116 11.12 3.32 3.10
C TYR A 116 10.99 2.36 4.28
N CYS A 117 9.87 2.39 5.02
CA CYS A 117 9.64 1.53 6.18
C CYS A 117 9.93 0.05 5.88
N THR A 118 9.57 -0.43 4.67
CA THR A 118 9.66 -1.85 4.31
C THR A 118 11.10 -2.34 4.16
N ILE A 119 12.06 -1.45 3.87
CA ILE A 119 13.48 -1.78 3.68
C ILE A 119 14.32 -1.54 4.94
N THR A 120 13.73 -0.96 5.99
CA THR A 120 14.46 -0.66 7.22
C THR A 120 14.94 -1.95 7.90
N PRO A 121 16.07 -1.93 8.63
CA PRO A 121 16.52 -3.10 9.39
C PRO A 121 15.49 -3.60 10.39
N MET A 122 14.66 -2.71 10.93
CA MET A 122 13.62 -3.05 11.89
C MET A 122 12.52 -3.89 11.24
N TRP A 123 11.95 -3.44 10.13
CA TRP A 123 10.85 -4.15 9.48
C TRP A 123 11.31 -5.28 8.55
N ALA A 124 12.37 -5.04 7.78
CA ALA A 124 13.03 -5.99 6.87
C ALA A 124 12.05 -6.78 5.97
N ASN A 125 11.00 -6.13 5.47
CA ASN A 125 9.99 -6.78 4.63
C ASN A 125 10.41 -6.86 3.15
N ALA A 126 11.23 -5.93 2.69
CA ALA A 126 11.75 -5.90 1.32
C ALA A 126 13.23 -5.51 1.29
N LYS A 127 13.87 -5.78 0.16
CA LYS A 127 15.21 -5.26 -0.16
C LYS A 127 15.10 -4.12 -1.15
N VAL A 128 16.06 -3.19 -1.13
CA VAL A 128 16.15 -2.10 -2.13
C VAL A 128 16.17 -2.65 -3.55
N ASP A 129 16.91 -3.74 -3.78
CA ASP A 129 17.01 -4.40 -5.09
C ASP A 129 15.65 -4.91 -5.59
N GLN A 130 14.81 -5.45 -4.70
CA GLN A 130 13.46 -5.92 -5.03
C GLN A 130 12.53 -4.76 -5.42
N VAL A 131 12.63 -3.63 -4.72
CA VAL A 131 11.89 -2.42 -5.08
C VAL A 131 12.35 -1.90 -6.45
N ARG A 132 13.67 -1.81 -6.68
CA ARG A 132 14.22 -1.38 -7.97
C ARG A 132 13.80 -2.30 -9.12
N GLU A 133 13.83 -3.62 -8.93
CA GLU A 133 13.32 -4.60 -9.90
C GLU A 133 11.84 -4.36 -10.23
N SER A 134 11.04 -4.05 -9.21
CA SER A 134 9.62 -3.79 -9.38
C SER A 134 9.36 -2.50 -10.14
N ILE A 135 10.08 -1.42 -9.81
CA ILE A 135 10.00 -0.16 -10.56
C ILE A 135 10.38 -0.36 -12.03
N GLN A 136 11.44 -1.10 -12.32
CA GLN A 136 11.86 -1.39 -13.69
C GLN A 136 10.83 -2.22 -14.47
N ALA A 137 10.19 -3.19 -13.81
CA ALA A 137 9.20 -4.04 -14.45
C ALA A 137 7.83 -3.36 -14.65
N LEU A 138 7.45 -2.45 -13.75
CA LEU A 138 6.15 -1.77 -13.77
C LEU A 138 6.17 -0.42 -14.49
N GLY A 139 7.36 0.18 -14.65
CA GLY A 139 7.53 1.55 -15.13
C GLY A 139 7.39 2.57 -14.00
N ALA A 140 8.31 3.53 -13.93
CA ALA A 140 8.32 4.56 -12.90
C ALA A 140 7.06 5.44 -12.95
N GLU A 141 6.38 5.54 -14.10
CA GLU A 141 5.11 6.22 -14.29
C GLU A 141 3.93 5.58 -13.55
N ASN A 142 4.05 4.31 -13.15
CA ASN A 142 3.02 3.59 -12.39
C ASN A 142 3.41 3.41 -10.90
N CYS A 143 4.53 4.02 -10.48
CA CYS A 143 5.08 3.84 -9.14
C CYS A 143 5.06 5.16 -8.35
N ILE A 144 4.90 5.05 -7.03
CA ILE A 144 5.10 6.16 -6.08
C ILE A 144 6.13 5.69 -5.06
N ILE A 145 6.95 6.61 -4.53
CA ILE A 145 7.79 6.30 -3.37
C ILE A 145 7.45 7.23 -2.21
N MET A 146 7.45 6.68 -1.00
CA MET A 146 7.12 7.38 0.24
C MET A 146 7.94 6.81 1.40
N SER A 147 7.84 7.42 2.59
CA SER A 147 8.61 6.96 3.75
C SER A 147 7.87 5.93 4.61
N ASP A 148 6.56 6.06 4.74
CA ASP A 148 5.75 5.43 5.79
C ASP A 148 6.42 5.60 7.16
N GLY A 149 6.91 6.82 7.39
CA GLY A 149 7.64 7.22 8.59
C GLY A 149 6.75 7.80 9.67
N GLY A 150 7.35 8.10 10.82
CA GLY A 150 6.65 8.62 12.01
C GLY A 150 6.66 7.65 13.18
N GLN A 151 7.11 6.41 12.98
CA GLN A 151 7.42 5.48 14.06
C GLN A 151 8.70 5.94 14.78
N VAL A 152 8.71 5.81 16.11
CA VAL A 152 9.82 6.28 16.98
C VAL A 152 11.17 5.65 16.63
N HIS A 153 11.17 4.43 16.10
CA HIS A 153 12.39 3.70 15.73
C HIS A 153 12.92 4.02 14.32
N ASN A 154 12.22 4.84 13.54
CA ASN A 154 12.63 5.25 12.20
C ASN A 154 13.16 6.70 12.22
N PRO A 155 14.01 7.09 11.25
CA PRO A 155 14.33 8.50 11.01
C PRO A 155 13.07 9.34 10.79
N TRP A 156 13.22 10.65 10.87
CA TRP A 156 12.14 11.57 10.50
C TRP A 156 11.62 11.31 9.08
N PRO A 157 10.31 11.48 8.81
CA PRO A 157 9.72 11.04 7.55
C PRO A 157 10.41 11.56 6.28
N HIS A 158 10.86 12.82 6.28
CA HIS A 158 11.59 13.41 5.15
C HIS A 158 13.00 12.84 5.00
N GLU A 159 13.70 12.55 6.11
CA GLU A 159 15.00 11.88 6.08
C GLU A 159 14.87 10.44 5.58
N GLY A 160 13.85 9.70 6.02
CA GLY A 160 13.55 8.36 5.53
C GLY A 160 13.31 8.35 4.01
N LEU A 161 12.51 9.28 3.50
CA LEU A 161 12.29 9.43 2.06
C LEU A 161 13.58 9.78 1.30
N ARG A 162 14.39 10.71 1.83
CA ARG A 162 15.69 11.08 1.24
C ARG A 162 16.64 9.88 1.16
N ILE A 163 16.77 9.11 2.24
CA ILE A 163 17.61 7.90 2.29
C ILE A 163 17.09 6.86 1.28
N PHE A 164 15.78 6.68 1.18
CA PHE A 164 15.20 5.73 0.25
C PHE A 164 15.46 6.11 -1.21
N ALA A 165 15.23 7.37 -1.56
CA ALA A 165 15.50 7.89 -2.89
C ALA A 165 16.99 7.73 -3.26
N GLN A 166 17.91 8.07 -2.35
CA GLN A 166 19.34 7.85 -2.57
C GLN A 166 19.65 6.37 -2.75
N SER A 167 19.10 5.48 -1.92
CA SER A 167 19.34 4.04 -2.02
C SER A 167 18.89 3.47 -3.37
N LEU A 168 17.75 3.93 -3.88
CA LEU A 168 17.27 3.56 -5.22
C LEU A 168 18.15 4.15 -6.32
N HIS A 169 18.65 5.37 -6.14
CA HIS A 169 19.57 5.99 -7.09
C HIS A 169 20.88 5.20 -7.24
N GLU A 170 21.49 4.81 -6.11
CA GLU A 170 22.70 3.96 -6.10
C GLU A 170 22.46 2.59 -6.74
N LYS A 171 21.20 2.16 -6.84
CA LYS A 171 20.79 0.93 -7.52
C LYS A 171 20.37 1.12 -8.97
N GLY A 172 20.54 2.33 -9.51
CA GLY A 172 20.36 2.63 -10.93
C GLY A 172 19.02 3.26 -11.31
N ILE A 173 18.17 3.66 -10.36
CA ILE A 173 17.01 4.50 -10.67
C ILE A 173 17.49 5.92 -10.98
N THR A 174 17.05 6.48 -12.10
CA THR A 174 17.52 7.80 -12.54
C THR A 174 16.89 8.93 -11.72
N PRO A 175 17.54 10.11 -11.63
CA PRO A 175 16.95 11.27 -10.96
C PRO A 175 15.59 11.68 -11.53
N LYS A 176 15.38 11.51 -12.85
CA LYS A 176 14.10 11.80 -13.52
C LYS A 176 13.00 10.83 -13.10
N GLU A 177 13.31 9.54 -12.95
CA GLU A 177 12.37 8.55 -12.42
C GLU A 177 12.04 8.82 -10.96
N LEU A 178 13.05 9.19 -10.15
CA LEU A 178 12.83 9.58 -8.75
C LEU A 178 11.92 10.80 -8.65
N GLU A 179 12.20 11.88 -9.40
CA GLU A 179 11.35 13.06 -9.48
C GLU A 179 9.92 12.67 -9.87
N ARG A 180 9.76 11.79 -10.85
CA ARG A 180 8.46 11.30 -11.27
C ARG A 180 7.71 10.60 -10.13
N MET A 181 8.35 9.65 -9.44
CA MET A 181 7.71 8.87 -8.38
C MET A 181 7.49 9.68 -7.09
N MET A 182 8.28 10.72 -6.85
CA MET A 182 8.19 11.56 -5.64
C MET A 182 7.30 12.79 -5.80
N ILE A 183 7.16 13.31 -7.01
CA ILE A 183 6.53 14.61 -7.28
C ILE A 183 5.42 14.46 -8.33
N THR A 184 5.76 14.00 -9.53
CA THR A 184 4.82 14.03 -10.66
C THR A 184 3.64 13.09 -10.46
N ASN A 185 3.90 11.81 -10.13
CA ASN A 185 2.84 10.82 -9.94
C ASN A 185 1.96 11.12 -8.71
N PRO A 186 2.53 11.52 -7.54
CA PRO A 186 1.72 12.00 -6.41
C PRO A 186 0.85 13.21 -6.76
N LYS A 187 1.36 14.20 -7.50
CA LYS A 187 0.54 15.33 -7.97
C LYS A 187 -0.58 14.86 -8.89
N GLN A 188 -0.27 13.99 -9.84
CA GLN A 188 -1.24 13.42 -10.78
C GLN A 188 -2.37 12.69 -10.05
N ILE A 189 -2.06 11.77 -9.13
CA ILE A 189 -3.09 11.01 -8.43
C ILE A 189 -3.92 11.90 -7.49
N MET A 190 -3.32 12.94 -6.90
CA MET A 190 -4.03 13.90 -6.06
C MET A 190 -4.84 14.93 -6.86
N GLY A 191 -4.56 15.10 -8.15
CA GLY A 191 -5.20 16.12 -9.00
C GLY A 191 -4.68 17.54 -8.73
N LEU A 192 -3.37 17.68 -8.47
CA LEU A 192 -2.67 18.94 -8.18
C LEU A 192 -1.77 19.43 -9.31
#